data_AF-A0A1Y0I4M3-F1
#
_entry.id   AF-A0A1Y0I4M3-F1
#
_cell.length_a   1.000
_cell.length_b   1.000
_cell.length_c   1.000
_cell.angle_alpha   90.00
_cell.angle_beta   90.00
_cell.angle_gamma   90.00
#
_symmetry.space_group_name_H-M   'P 1'
#
loop_
_entity.id
_entity.type
_entity.pdbx_description
1 polymer ?
#
loop_
_entity_poly.entity_id
_entity_poly.type
_entity_poly.pdbx_seq_one_letter_code
_entity_poly.pdbx_strand_id
1 'polypeptide(L)'
;MDNSECDIVVIGGGPAGSTIARQLARYGYRVCLLEKSRFPRNKVGESLPPGILPVLDSIGLRSRIENAGFLRPSRARVVWSTGTDELRNQAGEPGFQVCRAKYDAILLDEAVQCGVQVMQPVQIESITKLEENHWMVTFSVEGTHHRDSKRSELRARFLVDASGKKGVLKSLVSGRMRRLSTPTLALYGYWSPGREHSIESRIEAGNNAWFWGAVLPDGRINKAVFVSANSLQIQRDERKHEAITRLYLEKLAESRLLHRFGSKCLGPVVACNASSYIAEQSVGDDFIRVGEAGLAIDPLSSQGVQTAMNSAIQGAIVVHTLLQKPEARDQAKQFFEARQTETAQRNMQWSKAMYADQNVVEDSEFWRQRAHYPVSILPDTGHKEDPRFAEPNNTPLSFDVAVKLSDWLVIEPTPVISQNVITERAAAAHPALPRPVAFLEQVELVPLLATVVAGEHLGMIVRRWTNWMPLQKSLDIVLWLWRHHILVPV
;
A
#
# COMPACT_ATOMS: atom_id res chain seq x y z
N MET A 1 16.00 31.91 13.44
CA MET A 1 15.07 31.02 14.17
C MET A 1 15.80 29.71 14.32
N ASP A 2 15.88 29.20 15.55
CA ASP A 2 16.63 27.97 15.83
C ASP A 2 15.94 26.79 15.13
N ASN A 3 16.62 26.18 14.17
CA ASN A 3 16.06 25.16 13.27
C ASN A 3 16.14 23.75 13.90
N SER A 4 16.28 23.71 15.23
CA SER A 4 16.55 22.55 16.08
C SER A 4 15.27 21.90 16.63
N GLU A 5 14.09 22.50 16.40
CA GLU A 5 12.80 21.97 16.86
C GLU A 5 11.73 21.99 15.76
N CYS A 6 10.94 20.91 15.72
CA CYS A 6 9.75 20.80 14.90
C CYS A 6 8.64 20.07 15.67
N ASP A 7 7.42 20.09 15.16
CA ASP A 7 6.34 19.32 15.78
C ASP A 7 6.47 17.84 15.41
N ILE A 8 6.81 17.57 14.14
CA ILE A 8 6.87 16.21 13.59
C ILE A 8 8.10 16.05 12.70
N VAL A 9 8.88 15.00 12.96
CA VAL A 9 9.98 14.59 12.08
C VAL A 9 9.60 13.34 11.28
N VAL A 10 9.82 13.39 9.98
CA VAL A 10 9.55 12.29 9.03
C VAL A 10 10.86 11.75 8.49
N ILE A 11 11.11 10.46 8.66
CA ILE A 11 12.34 9.82 8.16
C ILE A 11 12.04 9.09 6.85
N GLY A 12 12.59 9.60 5.75
CA GLY A 12 12.45 9.05 4.39
C GLY A 12 11.48 9.85 3.50
N GLY A 13 11.93 10.23 2.30
CA GLY A 13 11.18 11.04 1.32
C GLY A 13 10.56 10.25 0.18
N GLY A 14 10.30 8.96 0.36
CA GLY A 14 9.55 8.16 -0.62
C GLY A 14 8.05 8.48 -0.64
N PRO A 15 7.24 7.74 -1.42
CA PRO A 15 5.81 8.02 -1.56
C PRO A 15 5.03 8.13 -0.24
N ALA A 16 5.31 7.26 0.73
CA ALA A 16 4.69 7.36 2.06
C ALA A 16 5.12 8.63 2.80
N GLY A 17 6.42 8.91 2.87
CA GLY A 17 6.98 10.03 3.64
C GLY A 17 6.56 11.39 3.11
N SER A 18 6.65 11.60 1.79
CA SER A 18 6.20 12.85 1.18
C SER A 18 4.68 13.04 1.34
N THR A 19 3.89 11.97 1.24
CA THR A 19 2.43 12.04 1.40
C THR A 19 2.04 12.41 2.83
N ILE A 20 2.58 11.72 3.84
CA ILE A 20 2.22 12.01 5.24
C ILE A 20 2.74 13.38 5.67
N ALA A 21 3.97 13.75 5.30
CA ALA A 21 4.54 15.06 5.63
C ALA A 21 3.68 16.19 5.06
N ARG A 22 3.28 16.07 3.79
CA ARG A 22 2.38 17.01 3.13
C ARG A 22 1.06 17.17 3.88
N GLN A 23 0.40 16.06 4.23
CA GLN A 23 -0.90 16.14 4.91
C GLN A 23 -0.78 16.72 6.31
N LEU A 24 0.27 16.38 7.06
CA LEU A 24 0.52 16.94 8.39
C LEU A 24 0.82 18.44 8.32
N ALA A 25 1.58 18.91 7.33
CA ALA A 25 1.78 20.34 7.12
C ALA A 25 0.46 21.07 6.81
N ARG A 26 -0.44 20.43 6.03
CA ARG A 26 -1.80 20.97 5.79
C ARG A 26 -2.69 21.00 7.03
N TYR A 27 -2.42 20.17 8.04
CA TYR A 27 -3.05 20.26 9.36
C TYR A 27 -2.42 21.33 10.26
N GLY A 28 -1.42 22.07 9.77
CA GLY A 28 -0.81 23.20 10.47
C GLY A 28 0.43 22.85 11.31
N TYR A 29 0.98 21.63 11.19
CA TYR A 29 2.19 21.23 11.91
C TYR A 29 3.46 21.73 11.23
N ARG A 30 4.48 22.07 12.03
CA ARG A 30 5.86 22.26 11.55
C ARG A 30 6.49 20.88 11.32
N VAL A 31 6.61 20.50 10.06
CA VAL A 31 7.12 19.19 9.67
C VAL A 31 8.52 19.31 9.06
N CYS A 32 9.45 18.53 9.60
CA CYS A 32 10.77 18.32 9.00
C CYS A 32 10.86 16.92 8.40
N LEU A 33 11.28 16.81 7.14
CA LEU A 33 11.49 15.53 6.45
C LEU A 33 12.97 15.34 6.17
N LEU A 34 13.54 14.25 6.70
CA LEU A 34 14.95 13.88 6.51
C LEU A 34 15.06 12.75 5.50
N GLU A 35 15.72 12.98 4.37
CA GLU A 35 15.92 11.98 3.31
C GLU A 35 17.41 11.77 3.03
N LYS A 36 17.80 10.50 3.00
CA LYS A 36 19.21 10.09 2.85
C LYS A 36 19.83 10.34 1.50
N SER A 37 19.03 10.42 0.44
CA SER A 37 19.55 10.53 -0.92
C SER A 37 19.04 11.81 -1.57
N ARG A 38 19.89 12.47 -2.37
CA ARG A 38 19.47 13.64 -3.13
C ARG A 38 18.47 13.25 -4.22
N PHE A 39 17.34 13.94 -4.27
CA PHE A 39 16.36 13.78 -5.34
C PHE A 39 16.77 14.57 -6.60
N PRO A 40 16.38 14.09 -7.80
CA PRO A 40 15.66 12.83 -8.06
C PRO A 40 16.56 11.60 -7.87
N ARG A 41 16.01 10.48 -7.34
CA ARG A 41 16.77 9.24 -7.07
C ARG A 41 16.14 7.99 -7.69
N ASN A 42 16.97 7.08 -8.19
CA ASN A 42 16.48 5.80 -8.73
C ASN A 42 15.91 4.90 -7.62
N LYS A 43 14.80 4.22 -7.90
CA LYS A 43 14.15 3.25 -7.01
C LYS A 43 13.28 2.30 -7.83
N VAL A 44 13.24 1.02 -7.46
CA VAL A 44 12.36 0.02 -8.07
C VAL A 44 10.91 0.16 -7.58
N GLY A 45 9.95 -0.28 -8.39
CA GLY A 45 8.52 -0.23 -8.12
C GLY A 45 7.84 0.74 -9.08
N GLU A 46 8.04 0.53 -10.38
CA GLU A 46 7.66 1.43 -11.46
C GLU A 46 6.24 1.21 -11.99
N SER A 47 5.62 0.06 -11.70
CA SER A 47 4.22 -0.23 -12.06
C SER A 47 3.27 0.22 -10.95
N LEU A 48 2.33 1.10 -11.28
CA LEU A 48 1.27 1.60 -10.40
C LEU A 48 -0.07 1.13 -10.97
N PRO A 49 -0.77 0.16 -10.36
CA PRO A 49 -2.04 -0.36 -10.87
C PRO A 49 -3.18 0.69 -10.76
N PRO A 50 -4.33 0.49 -11.45
CA PRO A 50 -5.48 1.42 -11.43
C PRO A 50 -5.92 1.91 -10.06
N GLY A 51 -5.76 1.09 -9.01
CA GLY A 51 -6.06 1.46 -7.62
C GLY A 51 -5.26 2.65 -7.09
N ILE A 52 -4.23 3.13 -7.79
CA ILE A 52 -3.51 4.36 -7.45
C ILE A 52 -4.32 5.63 -7.77
N LEU A 53 -5.23 5.58 -8.74
CA LEU A 53 -5.95 6.77 -9.23
C LEU A 53 -6.79 7.43 -8.11
N PRO A 54 -7.64 6.69 -7.37
CA PRO A 54 -8.40 7.28 -6.26
C PRO A 54 -7.50 7.79 -5.13
N VAL A 55 -6.32 7.19 -4.93
CA VAL A 55 -5.35 7.66 -3.94
C VAL A 55 -4.81 9.03 -4.34
N LEU A 56 -4.44 9.20 -5.61
CA LEU A 56 -3.98 10.48 -6.15
C LEU A 56 -5.09 11.55 -6.12
N ASP A 57 -6.34 11.17 -6.40
CA ASP A 57 -7.50 12.07 -6.28
C ASP A 57 -7.70 12.55 -4.84
N SER A 58 -7.64 11.64 -3.87
CA SER A 58 -7.84 11.97 -2.46
C SER A 58 -6.83 12.99 -1.91
N ILE A 59 -5.65 13.08 -2.54
CA ILE A 59 -4.61 14.04 -2.18
C ILE A 59 -4.50 15.20 -3.17
N GLY A 60 -5.31 15.23 -4.22
CA GLY A 60 -5.35 16.30 -5.24
C GLY A 60 -4.15 16.33 -6.19
N LEU A 61 -3.45 15.20 -6.39
CA LEU A 61 -2.23 15.15 -7.21
C LEU A 61 -2.42 14.47 -8.57
N ARG A 62 -3.63 13.97 -8.87
CA ARG A 62 -3.88 13.21 -10.09
C ARG A 62 -3.46 13.93 -11.36
N SER A 63 -3.95 15.14 -11.59
CA SER A 63 -3.65 15.89 -12.82
C SER A 63 -2.15 16.17 -12.98
N ARG A 64 -1.41 16.41 -11.88
CA ARG A 64 0.04 16.64 -11.93
C ARG A 64 0.81 15.38 -12.34
N ILE A 65 0.37 14.21 -11.87
CA ILE A 65 0.95 12.91 -12.26
C ILE A 65 0.60 12.56 -13.71
N GLU A 66 -0.63 12.83 -14.15
CA GLU A 66 -1.05 12.60 -15.54
C GLU A 66 -0.23 13.43 -16.53
N ASN A 67 0.05 14.68 -16.19
CA ASN A 67 0.86 15.59 -17.00
C ASN A 67 2.37 15.34 -16.89
N ALA A 68 2.81 14.34 -16.10
CA ALA A 68 4.23 14.04 -15.91
C ALA A 68 4.83 13.20 -17.05
N GLY A 69 4.06 12.82 -18.07
CA GLY A 69 4.54 12.03 -19.21
C GLY A 69 4.88 10.58 -18.84
N PHE A 70 4.15 10.01 -17.88
CA PHE A 70 4.23 8.58 -17.57
C PHE A 70 3.42 7.75 -18.56
N LEU A 71 3.80 6.48 -18.73
CA LEU A 71 3.10 5.57 -19.63
C LEU A 71 1.83 5.04 -18.93
N ARG A 72 0.79 4.70 -19.70
CA ARG A 72 -0.48 4.16 -19.19
C ARG A 72 -0.85 2.86 -19.91
N PRO A 73 -0.19 1.74 -19.59
CA PRO A 73 -0.49 0.47 -20.23
C PRO A 73 -1.90 0.00 -19.83
N SER A 74 -2.78 -0.14 -20.80
CA SER A 74 -4.15 -0.67 -20.60
C SER A 74 -4.22 -2.19 -20.59
N ARG A 75 -3.12 -2.86 -20.91
CA ARG A 75 -3.02 -4.32 -21.02
C ARG A 75 -1.73 -4.83 -20.40
N ALA A 76 -1.77 -6.08 -19.97
CA ALA A 76 -0.61 -6.85 -19.54
C ALA A 76 -0.55 -8.15 -20.33
N ARG A 77 0.66 -8.54 -20.72
CA ARG A 77 0.97 -9.82 -21.33
C ARG A 77 1.31 -10.82 -20.23
N VAL A 78 0.51 -11.86 -20.09
CA VAL A 78 0.55 -12.77 -18.95
C VAL A 78 0.69 -14.20 -19.42
N VAL A 79 1.66 -14.89 -18.85
CA VAL A 79 1.85 -16.34 -18.95
C VAL A 79 1.84 -16.86 -17.52
N TRP A 80 0.78 -17.54 -17.12
CA TRP A 80 0.64 -18.04 -15.75
C TRP A 80 0.11 -19.48 -15.79
N SER A 81 -0.95 -19.78 -15.05
CA SER A 81 -1.49 -21.14 -14.88
C SER A 81 -2.03 -21.78 -16.18
N THR A 82 -2.45 -21.00 -17.17
CA THR A 82 -2.86 -21.55 -18.47
C THR A 82 -1.66 -21.98 -19.33
N GLY A 83 -0.46 -21.50 -19.02
CA GLY A 83 0.75 -21.70 -19.81
C GLY A 83 0.77 -20.96 -21.16
N THR A 84 -0.33 -20.31 -21.55
CA THR A 84 -0.51 -19.57 -22.79
C THR A 84 -0.12 -18.09 -22.64
N ASP A 85 0.37 -17.49 -23.73
CA ASP A 85 0.65 -16.05 -23.82
C ASP A 85 -0.66 -15.28 -24.03
N GLU A 86 -1.19 -14.73 -22.94
CA GLU A 86 -2.46 -14.00 -22.93
C GLU A 86 -2.24 -12.49 -22.85
N LEU A 87 -2.99 -11.75 -23.66
CA LEU A 87 -3.07 -10.30 -23.54
C LEU A 87 -4.32 -9.93 -22.72
N ARG A 88 -4.13 -9.57 -21.46
CA ARG A 88 -5.22 -9.26 -20.52
C ARG A 88 -5.45 -7.76 -20.42
N ASN A 89 -6.71 -7.34 -20.56
CA ASN A 89 -7.10 -5.95 -20.34
C ASN A 89 -7.11 -5.63 -18.84
N GLN A 90 -6.63 -4.45 -18.47
CA GLN A 90 -6.86 -3.90 -17.14
C GLN A 90 -8.32 -3.46 -17.03
N ALA A 91 -8.95 -3.76 -15.90
CA ALA A 91 -10.30 -3.28 -15.63
C ALA A 91 -10.27 -1.79 -15.28
N GLY A 92 -11.22 -1.02 -15.85
CA GLY A 92 -11.36 0.41 -15.60
C GLY A 92 -10.25 1.25 -16.25
N GLU A 93 -10.02 2.43 -15.69
CA GLU A 93 -9.02 3.35 -16.19
C GLU A 93 -7.59 2.86 -15.84
N PRO A 94 -6.65 2.83 -16.81
CA PRO A 94 -5.33 2.27 -16.58
C PRO A 94 -4.55 3.08 -15.55
N GLY A 95 -3.71 2.40 -14.77
CA GLY A 95 -2.75 3.06 -13.88
C GLY A 95 -1.59 3.69 -14.64
N PHE A 96 -0.41 3.73 -13.99
CA PHE A 96 0.79 4.34 -14.56
C PHE A 96 1.98 3.39 -14.52
N GLN A 97 2.82 3.50 -15.54
CA GLN A 97 4.18 2.98 -15.53
C GLN A 97 5.13 4.19 -15.46
N VAL A 98 5.81 4.34 -14.32
CA VAL A 98 6.49 5.58 -13.93
C VAL A 98 8.01 5.45 -13.92
N CYS A 99 8.71 6.56 -14.12
CA CYS A 99 10.09 6.68 -13.66
C CYS A 99 10.04 7.11 -12.19
N ARG A 100 10.42 6.21 -11.27
CA ARG A 100 10.32 6.46 -9.82
C ARG A 100 11.13 7.66 -9.34
N ALA A 101 12.23 7.99 -10.01
CA ALA A 101 13.01 9.19 -9.69
C ALA A 101 12.20 10.47 -9.90
N LYS A 102 11.40 10.53 -10.99
CA LYS A 102 10.50 11.64 -11.29
C LYS A 102 9.23 11.61 -10.43
N TYR A 103 8.63 10.43 -10.27
CA TYR A 103 7.41 10.25 -9.47
C TYR A 103 7.62 10.65 -8.01
N ASP A 104 8.66 10.10 -7.36
CA ASP A 104 8.96 10.42 -5.96
C ASP A 104 9.29 11.93 -5.81
N ALA A 105 9.98 12.54 -6.78
CA ALA A 105 10.29 13.97 -6.77
C ALA A 105 9.05 14.87 -6.85
N ILE A 106 8.08 14.54 -7.71
CA ILE A 106 6.82 15.28 -7.76
C ILE A 106 6.12 15.26 -6.39
N LEU A 107 6.08 14.10 -5.72
CA LEU A 107 5.47 13.99 -4.40
C LEU A 107 6.23 14.79 -3.34
N LEU A 108 7.57 14.79 -3.39
CA LEU A 108 8.41 15.54 -2.46
C LEU A 108 8.28 17.06 -2.67
N ASP A 109 8.24 17.52 -3.92
CA ASP A 109 8.03 18.92 -4.28
C ASP A 109 6.67 19.42 -3.78
N GLU A 110 5.63 18.59 -3.88
CA GLU A 110 4.30 18.87 -3.33
C GLU A 110 4.30 19.00 -1.80
N ALA A 111 5.14 18.21 -1.11
CA ALA A 111 5.33 18.37 0.33
C ALA A 111 6.00 19.71 0.66
N VAL A 112 7.04 20.09 -0.09
CA VAL A 112 7.72 21.39 0.07
C VAL A 112 6.76 22.56 -0.17
N GLN A 113 5.92 22.47 -1.21
CA GLN A 113 4.91 23.51 -1.50
C GLN A 113 3.88 23.67 -0.39
N CYS A 114 3.64 22.63 0.43
CA CYS A 114 2.78 22.71 1.61
C CYS A 114 3.51 23.19 2.88
N GLY A 115 4.78 23.59 2.79
CA GLY A 115 5.56 24.13 3.92
C GLY A 115 6.40 23.11 4.66
N VAL A 116 6.55 21.88 4.16
CA VAL A 116 7.45 20.89 4.77
C VAL A 116 8.91 21.29 4.57
N GLN A 117 9.69 21.33 5.66
CA GLN A 117 11.12 21.54 5.58
C GLN A 117 11.82 20.22 5.22
N VAL A 118 12.25 20.10 3.96
CA VAL A 118 12.97 18.92 3.47
C VAL A 118 14.48 19.11 3.59
N MET A 119 15.17 18.13 4.19
CA MET A 119 16.62 18.08 4.27
C MET A 119 17.14 16.83 3.55
N GLN A 120 17.96 17.05 2.53
CA GLN A 120 18.60 15.99 1.74
C GLN A 120 19.92 16.46 1.10
N PRO A 121 20.92 15.58 0.92
CA PRO A 121 21.01 14.24 1.52
C PRO A 121 21.34 14.31 3.02
N VAL A 122 20.67 13.48 3.82
CA VAL A 122 20.83 13.41 5.28
C VAL A 122 21.10 11.98 5.75
N GLN A 123 22.26 11.75 6.37
CA GLN A 123 22.55 10.49 7.02
C GLN A 123 22.12 10.53 8.48
N ILE A 124 21.13 9.71 8.84
CA ILE A 124 20.72 9.53 10.24
C ILE A 124 21.80 8.73 10.97
N GLU A 125 22.29 9.29 12.07
CA GLU A 125 23.32 8.69 12.93
C GLU A 125 22.68 7.99 14.13
N SER A 126 21.75 8.67 14.81
CA SER A 126 21.00 8.13 15.94
C SER A 126 19.61 8.75 16.06
N ILE A 127 18.69 7.99 16.63
CA ILE A 127 17.36 8.45 17.04
C ILE A 127 17.20 8.02 18.49
N THR A 128 16.90 8.97 19.36
CA THR A 128 16.81 8.74 20.80
C THR A 128 15.48 9.30 21.31
N LYS A 129 14.77 8.51 22.10
CA LYS A 129 13.59 8.98 22.83
C LYS A 129 14.07 9.76 24.06
N LEU A 130 13.63 11.00 24.17
CA LEU A 130 13.91 11.89 25.29
C LEU A 130 12.81 11.77 26.36
N GLU A 131 13.01 12.46 27.49
CA GLU A 131 11.97 12.70 28.48
C GLU A 131 10.79 13.49 27.86
N GLU A 132 9.61 13.43 28.49
CA GLU A 132 8.38 14.11 28.03
C GLU A 132 7.87 13.70 26.64
N ASN A 133 8.13 12.46 26.18
CA ASN A 133 7.68 11.93 24.88
C ASN A 133 8.16 12.75 23.67
N HIS A 134 9.37 13.29 23.73
CA HIS A 134 10.03 13.88 22.58
C HIS A 134 11.04 12.92 21.95
N TRP A 135 11.36 13.14 20.69
CA TRP A 135 12.40 12.44 19.95
C TRP A 135 13.53 13.40 19.62
N MET A 136 14.76 12.94 19.77
CA MET A 136 15.95 13.59 19.24
C MET A 136 16.46 12.77 18.05
N VAL A 137 16.59 13.43 16.89
CA VAL A 137 17.20 12.84 15.70
C VAL A 137 18.53 13.54 15.45
N THR A 138 19.61 12.77 15.56
CA THR A 138 20.95 13.21 15.19
C THR A 138 21.26 12.78 13.77
N PHE A 139 21.76 13.71 12.96
CA PHE A 139 22.10 13.44 11.59
C PHE A 139 23.24 14.33 11.07
N SER A 140 23.85 13.90 9.97
CA SER A 140 24.82 14.69 9.20
C SER A 140 24.27 15.03 7.82
N VAL A 141 24.55 16.25 7.35
CA VAL A 141 24.19 16.73 6.01
C VAL A 141 25.41 16.64 5.11
N GLU A 142 25.32 15.88 4.03
CA GLU A 142 26.42 15.76 3.05
C GLU A 142 26.53 17.06 2.24
N GLY A 143 27.68 17.75 2.31
CA GLY A 143 27.92 19.01 1.60
C GLY A 143 28.72 20.08 2.37
N THR A 144 28.98 19.86 3.66
CA THR A 144 30.11 20.51 4.36
C THR A 144 31.31 19.58 4.16
N HIS A 145 32.46 20.10 3.72
CA HIS A 145 33.66 19.32 3.36
C HIS A 145 33.87 18.13 4.29
N HIS A 146 34.28 16.95 3.80
CA HIS A 146 34.32 15.68 4.56
C HIS A 146 35.06 15.68 5.92
N ARG A 147 35.73 16.77 6.32
CA ARG A 147 36.30 16.99 7.65
C ARG A 147 35.44 17.85 8.60
N ASP A 148 34.40 18.51 8.08
CA ASP A 148 33.50 19.47 8.74
C ASP A 148 32.02 19.07 8.64
N SER A 149 31.68 17.79 8.42
CA SER A 149 30.28 17.34 8.41
C SER A 149 29.62 17.68 9.75
N LYS A 150 28.91 18.81 9.79
CA LYS A 150 28.36 19.35 11.03
C LYS A 150 27.20 18.45 11.47
N ARG A 151 27.47 17.64 12.49
CA ARG A 151 26.44 16.88 13.21
C ARG A 151 25.37 17.87 13.67
N SER A 152 24.15 17.59 13.27
CA SER A 152 22.97 18.39 13.53
C SER A 152 21.98 17.57 14.33
N GLU A 153 21.19 18.25 15.14
CA GLU A 153 20.20 17.66 16.02
C GLU A 153 18.85 18.32 15.77
N LEU A 154 17.80 17.50 15.77
CA LEU A 154 16.43 17.94 15.60
C LEU A 154 15.55 17.26 16.63
N ARG A 155 14.91 18.07 17.47
CA ARG A 155 13.92 17.64 18.45
C ARG A 155 12.52 17.69 17.83
N ALA A 156 11.73 16.66 18.07
CA ALA A 156 10.35 16.56 17.59
C ALA A 156 9.41 15.96 18.65
N ARG A 157 8.14 16.35 18.64
CA ARG A 157 7.10 15.74 19.50
C ARG A 157 6.60 14.40 18.96
N PHE A 158 6.75 14.18 17.66
CA PHE A 158 6.27 12.97 17.00
C PHE A 158 7.24 12.51 15.92
N LEU A 159 7.45 11.19 15.83
CA LEU A 159 8.35 10.57 14.86
C LEU A 159 7.58 9.69 13.86
N VAL A 160 7.70 10.00 12.57
CA VAL A 160 7.16 9.18 11.48
C VAL A 160 8.28 8.38 10.83
N ASP A 161 8.19 7.05 10.90
CA ASP A 161 9.06 6.16 10.14
C ASP A 161 8.44 5.88 8.76
N ALA A 162 8.99 6.53 7.74
CA ALA A 162 8.69 6.29 6.33
C ALA A 162 9.96 5.81 5.58
N SER A 163 10.92 5.20 6.30
CA SER A 163 12.26 4.89 5.79
C SER A 163 12.31 3.66 4.85
N GLY A 164 11.13 3.15 4.49
CA GLY A 164 10.92 1.96 3.70
C GLY A 164 11.43 0.70 4.43
N LYS A 165 11.93 -0.28 3.66
CA LYS A 165 12.39 -1.58 4.22
C LYS A 165 13.46 -1.47 5.32
N LYS A 166 14.20 -0.36 5.41
CA LYS A 166 15.19 -0.15 6.48
C LYS A 166 14.50 -0.13 7.84
N GLY A 167 13.39 0.60 7.97
CA GLY A 167 12.59 0.73 9.19
C GLY A 167 13.43 1.19 10.39
N VAL A 168 13.69 2.49 10.49
CA VAL A 168 14.55 3.05 11.55
C VAL A 168 14.02 2.81 12.95
N LEU A 169 12.71 2.59 13.11
CA LEU A 169 12.09 2.27 14.40
C LEU A 169 12.19 0.80 14.80
N LYS A 170 12.72 -0.10 13.96
CA LYS A 170 12.77 -1.56 14.26
C LYS A 170 13.58 -1.89 15.50
N SER A 171 14.62 -1.11 15.80
CA SER A 171 15.50 -1.31 16.96
C SER A 171 15.14 -0.44 18.17
N LEU A 172 14.20 0.50 18.01
CA LEU A 172 13.92 1.55 19.00
C LEU A 172 12.58 1.36 19.70
N VAL A 173 11.66 0.64 19.06
CA VAL A 173 10.31 0.41 19.55
C VAL A 173 10.09 -1.09 19.62
N SER A 174 9.40 -1.53 20.68
CA SER A 174 8.88 -2.89 20.81
C SER A 174 8.08 -3.33 19.58
N GLY A 175 7.97 -4.64 19.38
CA GLY A 175 7.21 -5.23 18.28
C GLY A 175 8.10 -5.73 17.16
N ARG A 176 7.93 -7.01 16.83
CA ARG A 176 8.71 -7.68 15.80
C ARG A 176 8.14 -7.34 14.42
N MET A 177 8.98 -7.49 13.40
CA MET A 177 8.49 -7.56 12.03
C MET A 177 8.04 -9.00 11.76
N ARG A 178 6.73 -9.23 11.74
CA ARG A 178 6.16 -10.54 11.46
C ARG A 178 6.17 -10.78 9.95
N ARG A 179 6.79 -11.88 9.53
CA ARG A 179 6.82 -12.31 8.13
C ARG A 179 5.46 -12.86 7.72
N LEU A 180 4.99 -12.48 6.54
CA LEU A 180 3.68 -12.85 5.99
C LEU A 180 3.75 -13.70 4.72
N SER A 181 4.96 -14.03 4.25
CA SER A 181 5.18 -14.86 3.08
C SER A 181 6.44 -15.69 3.22
N THR A 182 6.58 -16.70 2.36
CA THR A 182 7.86 -17.36 2.14
C THR A 182 8.94 -16.34 1.71
N PRO A 183 10.19 -16.46 2.21
CA PRO A 183 11.29 -15.59 1.82
C PRO A 183 11.47 -15.50 0.30
N THR A 184 11.37 -14.29 -0.22
CA THR A 184 11.45 -14.02 -1.66
C THR A 184 12.53 -13.00 -1.94
N LEU A 185 13.36 -13.28 -2.95
CA LEU A 185 14.40 -12.39 -3.45
C LEU A 185 13.99 -11.90 -4.83
N ALA A 186 13.97 -10.58 -5.02
CA ALA A 186 13.83 -9.96 -6.33
C ALA A 186 15.20 -9.57 -6.86
N LEU A 187 15.54 -10.06 -8.05
CA LEU A 187 16.72 -9.72 -8.82
C LEU A 187 16.27 -8.89 -10.01
N TYR A 188 16.78 -7.67 -10.17
CA TYR A 188 16.34 -6.80 -11.27
C TYR A 188 17.50 -6.05 -11.93
N GLY A 189 17.28 -5.69 -13.19
CA GLY A 189 18.22 -4.95 -14.01
C GLY A 189 17.50 -4.11 -15.06
N TYR A 190 18.14 -3.02 -15.49
CA TYR A 190 17.64 -2.14 -16.53
C TYR A 190 18.31 -2.46 -17.86
N TRP A 191 17.54 -2.51 -18.93
CA TRP A 191 17.96 -2.90 -20.27
C TRP A 191 17.69 -1.78 -21.26
N SER A 192 18.51 -1.70 -22.31
CA SER A 192 18.25 -0.82 -23.45
C SER A 192 17.01 -1.29 -24.22
N PRO A 193 16.31 -0.35 -24.89
CA PRO A 193 15.19 -0.69 -25.76
C PRO A 193 15.54 -1.81 -26.75
N GLY A 194 14.54 -2.64 -27.04
CA GLY A 194 14.64 -3.68 -28.08
C GLY A 194 14.08 -3.17 -29.40
N ARG A 195 13.79 -4.11 -30.33
CA ARG A 195 13.03 -3.82 -31.56
C ARG A 195 11.52 -3.69 -31.32
N GLU A 196 11.05 -4.17 -30.18
CA GLU A 196 9.64 -4.15 -29.82
C GLU A 196 9.29 -2.87 -29.07
N HIS A 197 8.22 -2.18 -29.50
CA HIS A 197 7.77 -0.89 -28.97
C HIS A 197 6.52 -0.98 -28.08
N SER A 198 6.12 -2.21 -27.72
CA SER A 198 5.00 -2.47 -26.81
C SER A 198 5.29 -1.93 -25.41
N ILE A 199 4.30 -1.24 -24.81
CA ILE A 199 4.39 -0.71 -23.43
C ILE A 199 3.71 -1.62 -22.41
N GLU A 200 3.08 -2.70 -22.87
CA GLU A 200 2.43 -3.69 -22.02
C GLU A 200 3.45 -4.33 -21.06
N SER A 201 3.06 -4.39 -19.78
CA SER A 201 3.85 -5.14 -18.80
C SER A 201 3.77 -6.64 -19.11
N ARG A 202 4.82 -7.36 -18.74
CA ARG A 202 4.96 -8.80 -18.94
C ARG A 202 5.06 -9.49 -17.61
N ILE A 203 4.24 -10.52 -17.40
CA ILE A 203 4.24 -11.34 -16.20
C ILE A 203 4.33 -12.79 -16.65
N GLU A 204 5.31 -13.53 -16.15
CA GLU A 204 5.49 -14.93 -16.50
C GLU A 204 5.77 -15.79 -15.26
N ALA A 205 5.04 -16.88 -15.08
CA ALA A 205 5.44 -17.98 -14.22
C ALA A 205 6.44 -18.86 -14.97
N GLY A 206 7.54 -19.24 -14.30
CA GLY A 206 8.48 -20.22 -14.83
C GLY A 206 9.05 -21.13 -13.75
N ASN A 207 10.10 -21.86 -14.10
CA ASN A 207 10.65 -22.91 -13.26
C ASN A 207 11.29 -22.34 -11.98
N ASN A 208 10.64 -22.60 -10.84
CA ASN A 208 11.02 -22.08 -9.52
C ASN A 208 11.22 -20.56 -9.47
N ALA A 209 10.51 -19.81 -10.31
CA ALA A 209 10.61 -18.35 -10.38
C ALA A 209 9.36 -17.73 -11.02
N TRP A 210 9.16 -16.44 -10.79
CA TRP A 210 8.32 -15.64 -11.68
C TRP A 210 9.02 -14.37 -12.12
N PHE A 211 8.52 -13.82 -13.21
CA PHE A 211 9.17 -12.78 -13.98
C PHE A 211 8.23 -11.59 -14.14
N TRP A 212 8.79 -10.40 -14.08
CA TRP A 212 8.09 -9.17 -14.42
C TRP A 212 8.97 -8.29 -15.30
N GLY A 213 8.39 -7.66 -16.32
CA GLY A 213 9.11 -6.64 -17.08
C GLY A 213 8.19 -5.59 -17.69
N ALA A 214 8.70 -4.37 -17.82
CA ALA A 214 7.98 -3.26 -18.42
C ALA A 214 8.91 -2.22 -19.03
N VAL A 215 8.41 -1.52 -20.06
CA VAL A 215 9.06 -0.32 -20.61
C VAL A 215 8.84 0.85 -19.66
N LEU A 216 9.87 1.65 -19.44
CA LEU A 216 9.82 2.87 -18.64
C LEU A 216 9.62 4.09 -19.56
N PRO A 217 9.16 5.24 -19.01
CA PRO A 217 8.97 6.47 -19.80
C PRO A 217 10.21 6.97 -20.55
N ASP A 218 11.42 6.61 -20.10
CA ASP A 218 12.69 6.96 -20.75
C ASP A 218 13.16 5.90 -21.78
N GLY A 219 12.30 4.93 -22.10
CA GLY A 219 12.55 3.85 -23.05
C GLY A 219 13.34 2.67 -22.48
N ARG A 220 13.95 2.78 -21.30
CA ARG A 220 14.61 1.64 -20.66
C ARG A 220 13.59 0.57 -20.30
N ILE A 221 14.03 -0.68 -20.21
CA ILE A 221 13.19 -1.80 -19.79
C ILE A 221 13.68 -2.27 -18.42
N ASN A 222 12.80 -2.29 -17.42
CA ASN A 222 13.09 -3.01 -16.18
C ASN A 222 12.68 -4.46 -16.36
N LYS A 223 13.57 -5.40 -16.01
CA LYS A 223 13.25 -6.83 -15.90
C LYS A 223 13.62 -7.31 -14.51
N ALA A 224 12.65 -7.93 -13.84
CA ALA A 224 12.80 -8.52 -12.53
C ALA A 224 12.51 -10.02 -12.58
N VAL A 225 13.28 -10.77 -11.79
CA VAL A 225 13.14 -12.20 -11.52
C VAL A 225 12.91 -12.36 -10.02
N PHE A 226 11.90 -13.13 -9.65
CA PHE A 226 11.55 -13.41 -8.26
C PHE A 226 11.77 -14.89 -7.97
N VAL A 227 12.67 -15.16 -7.01
CA VAL A 227 13.11 -16.51 -6.63
C VAL A 227 12.99 -16.72 -5.12
N SER A 228 13.14 -17.97 -4.68
CA SER A 228 13.32 -18.26 -3.25
C SER A 228 14.57 -17.57 -2.73
N ALA A 229 14.53 -17.04 -1.51
CA ALA A 229 15.71 -16.40 -0.92
C ALA A 229 16.92 -17.37 -0.79
N ASN A 230 16.65 -18.68 -0.73
CA ASN A 230 17.68 -19.72 -0.65
C ASN A 230 18.28 -20.09 -2.02
N SER A 231 17.75 -19.56 -3.12
CA SER A 231 18.25 -19.83 -4.47
C SER A 231 19.60 -19.16 -4.76
N LEU A 232 19.98 -18.13 -4.01
CA LEU A 232 21.26 -17.46 -4.18
C LEU A 232 22.39 -18.28 -3.53
N GLN A 233 23.08 -19.07 -4.34
CA GLN A 233 24.30 -19.79 -3.96
C GLN A 233 25.53 -19.02 -4.44
N ILE A 234 26.46 -18.76 -3.51
CA ILE A 234 27.75 -18.11 -3.80
C ILE A 234 28.80 -19.21 -3.90
N GLN A 235 29.42 -19.36 -5.07
CA GLN A 235 30.47 -20.36 -5.28
C GLN A 235 31.77 -19.97 -4.59
N ARG A 236 32.68 -20.94 -4.42
CA ARG A 236 34.03 -20.67 -3.90
C ARG A 236 34.73 -19.67 -4.83
N ASP A 237 35.26 -18.59 -4.25
CA ASP A 237 35.92 -17.47 -4.94
C ASP A 237 35.02 -16.54 -5.78
N GLU A 238 33.69 -16.75 -5.78
CA GLU A 238 32.72 -15.87 -6.46
C GLU A 238 32.32 -14.67 -5.58
N ARG A 239 32.33 -13.46 -6.13
CA ARG A 239 31.82 -12.29 -5.39
C ARG A 239 30.30 -12.31 -5.37
N LYS A 240 29.69 -11.82 -4.28
CA LYS A 240 28.22 -11.76 -4.13
C LYS A 240 27.49 -11.10 -5.33
N HIS A 241 28.05 -10.03 -5.90
CA HIS A 241 27.44 -9.35 -7.05
C HIS A 241 27.50 -10.19 -8.35
N GLU A 242 28.55 -10.99 -8.51
CA GLU A 242 28.68 -11.94 -9.63
C GLU A 242 27.65 -13.05 -9.49
N ALA A 243 27.51 -13.64 -8.30
CA ALA A 243 26.49 -14.66 -8.00
C ALA A 243 25.06 -14.17 -8.27
N ILE A 244 24.76 -12.92 -7.88
CA ILE A 244 23.48 -12.26 -8.16
C ILE A 244 23.25 -12.12 -9.67
N THR A 245 24.26 -11.65 -10.39
CA THR A 245 24.17 -11.42 -11.84
C THR A 245 24.02 -12.74 -12.59
N ARG A 246 24.77 -13.78 -12.19
CA ARG A 246 24.70 -15.13 -12.75
C ARG A 246 23.29 -15.72 -12.59
N LEU A 247 22.79 -15.79 -11.35
CA LEU A 247 21.45 -16.32 -11.08
C LEU A 247 20.35 -15.56 -11.83
N TYR A 248 20.46 -14.24 -11.92
CA TYR A 248 19.53 -13.41 -12.68
C TYR A 248 19.55 -13.74 -14.18
N LEU A 249 20.73 -13.82 -14.81
CA LEU A 249 20.84 -14.10 -16.23
C LEU A 249 20.44 -15.54 -16.57
N GLU A 250 20.80 -16.51 -15.73
CA GLU A 250 20.37 -17.91 -15.84
C GLU A 250 18.84 -17.99 -15.87
N LYS A 251 18.17 -17.40 -14.88
CA LYS A 251 16.71 -17.41 -14.82
C LYS A 251 16.06 -16.61 -15.93
N LEU A 252 16.62 -15.45 -16.29
CA LEU A 252 16.05 -14.62 -17.34
C LEU A 252 16.11 -15.32 -18.72
N ALA A 253 17.08 -16.18 -18.96
CA ALA A 253 17.18 -16.98 -20.18
C ALA A 253 16.08 -18.05 -20.30
N GLU A 254 15.49 -18.48 -19.17
CA GLU A 254 14.36 -19.42 -19.13
C GLU A 254 13.01 -18.75 -19.50
N SER A 255 12.91 -17.43 -19.36
CA SER A 255 11.66 -16.69 -19.59
C SER A 255 11.35 -16.55 -21.08
N ARG A 256 10.14 -16.98 -21.49
CA ARG A 256 9.63 -16.82 -22.86
C ARG A 256 9.28 -15.37 -23.18
N LEU A 257 8.80 -14.62 -22.18
CA LEU A 257 8.38 -13.23 -22.36
C LEU A 257 9.52 -12.22 -22.24
N LEU A 258 10.57 -12.51 -21.46
CA LEU A 258 11.59 -11.51 -21.11
C LEU A 258 12.97 -11.72 -21.74
N HIS A 259 13.35 -12.93 -22.16
CA HIS A 259 14.71 -13.20 -22.66
C HIS A 259 15.09 -12.30 -23.85
N ARG A 260 14.14 -12.06 -24.77
CA ARG A 260 14.29 -11.20 -25.96
C ARG A 260 13.71 -9.80 -25.79
N PHE A 261 13.16 -9.47 -24.63
CA PHE A 261 12.54 -8.16 -24.40
C PHE A 261 13.61 -7.11 -24.11
N GLY A 262 14.00 -6.28 -25.06
CA GLY A 262 15.16 -5.39 -24.85
C GLY A 262 16.48 -6.05 -25.21
N SER A 263 17.53 -5.23 -25.36
CA SER A 263 18.75 -5.64 -26.09
C SER A 263 19.97 -5.90 -25.20
N LYS A 264 20.35 -4.95 -24.34
CA LYS A 264 21.57 -5.03 -23.51
C LYS A 264 21.29 -4.56 -22.09
N CYS A 265 21.82 -5.26 -21.09
CA CYS A 265 21.79 -4.81 -19.70
C CYS A 265 22.66 -3.55 -19.53
N LEU A 266 22.09 -2.48 -18.97
CA LEU A 266 22.69 -1.15 -18.88
C LEU A 266 23.48 -0.91 -17.59
N GLY A 267 23.54 -1.89 -16.69
CA GLY A 267 24.21 -1.72 -15.40
C GLY A 267 24.18 -2.97 -14.54
N PRO A 268 24.59 -2.84 -13.26
CA PRO A 268 24.63 -3.94 -12.32
C PRO A 268 23.22 -4.48 -12.03
N VAL A 269 23.12 -5.80 -11.87
CA VAL A 269 21.92 -6.45 -11.35
C VAL A 269 21.85 -6.22 -9.83
N VAL A 270 20.67 -5.85 -9.36
CA VAL A 270 20.42 -5.58 -7.94
C VAL A 270 19.52 -6.65 -7.36
N ALA A 271 19.90 -7.16 -6.19
CA ALA A 271 19.07 -8.05 -5.38
C ALA A 271 18.42 -7.26 -4.23
N CYS A 272 17.14 -7.50 -3.98
CA CYS A 272 16.46 -6.95 -2.82
C CYS A 272 15.44 -7.94 -2.22
N ASN A 273 15.23 -7.84 -0.91
CA ASN A 273 14.23 -8.64 -0.22
C ASN A 273 12.83 -8.22 -0.68
N ALA A 274 12.08 -9.16 -1.23
CA ALA A 274 10.72 -9.02 -1.76
C ALA A 274 9.67 -9.77 -0.91
N SER A 275 10.04 -10.19 0.30
CA SER A 275 9.14 -10.88 1.23
C SER A 275 8.13 -9.91 1.83
N SER A 276 6.91 -10.41 2.05
CA SER A 276 5.85 -9.69 2.76
C SER A 276 6.07 -9.74 4.27
N TYR A 277 5.74 -8.65 4.96
CA TYR A 277 5.81 -8.56 6.42
C TYR A 277 4.93 -7.43 6.95
N ILE A 278 4.59 -7.50 8.23
CA ILE A 278 3.89 -6.46 8.98
C ILE A 278 4.61 -6.18 10.30
N ALA A 279 4.66 -4.92 10.70
CA ALA A 279 5.08 -4.52 12.03
C ALA A 279 3.98 -4.86 13.04
N GLU A 280 4.30 -5.64 14.09
CA GLU A 280 3.34 -5.98 15.15
C GLU A 280 2.84 -4.76 15.91
N GLN A 281 3.65 -3.71 16.00
CA GLN A 281 3.27 -2.41 16.52
C GLN A 281 3.52 -1.37 15.42
N SER A 282 2.45 -0.82 14.84
CA SER A 282 2.56 0.15 13.74
C SER A 282 2.43 1.59 14.22
N VAL A 283 1.94 1.80 15.44
CA VAL A 283 1.69 3.13 16.01
C VAL A 283 1.87 3.08 17.54
N GLY A 284 2.35 4.18 18.10
CA GLY A 284 2.41 4.43 19.53
C GLY A 284 1.88 5.82 19.86
N ASP A 285 2.17 6.31 21.06
CA ASP A 285 1.71 7.64 21.51
C ASP A 285 2.39 8.79 20.76
N ASP A 286 3.64 8.56 20.34
CA ASP A 286 4.54 9.58 19.80
C ASP A 286 5.28 9.10 18.53
N PHE A 287 4.87 7.97 17.96
CA PHE A 287 5.44 7.50 16.70
C PHE A 287 4.42 6.76 15.81
N ILE A 288 4.70 6.67 14.52
CA ILE A 288 3.95 5.84 13.57
C ILE A 288 4.87 5.29 12.46
N ARG A 289 4.59 4.08 11.98
CA ARG A 289 5.27 3.41 10.85
C ARG A 289 4.34 3.40 9.63
N VAL A 290 4.78 4.00 8.51
CA VAL A 290 4.00 4.06 7.26
C VAL A 290 4.77 3.49 6.07
N GLY A 291 4.04 3.03 5.05
CA GLY A 291 4.62 2.30 3.92
C GLY A 291 5.40 1.07 4.34
N GLU A 292 6.48 0.76 3.62
CA GLU A 292 7.27 -0.45 3.87
C GLU A 292 7.99 -0.46 5.24
N ALA A 293 7.96 0.65 6.00
CA ALA A 293 8.42 0.62 7.39
C ALA A 293 7.43 -0.14 8.30
N GLY A 294 6.13 -0.10 7.98
CA GLY A 294 5.06 -0.78 8.72
C GLY A 294 4.53 -2.04 8.03
N LEU A 295 4.33 -2.01 6.71
CA LEU A 295 3.75 -3.13 5.95
C LEU A 295 4.39 -3.23 4.56
N ALA A 296 4.93 -4.40 4.24
CA ALA A 296 5.31 -4.78 2.89
C ALA A 296 4.42 -5.94 2.42
N ILE A 297 3.88 -5.81 1.22
CA ILE A 297 3.00 -6.79 0.57
C ILE A 297 3.72 -7.48 -0.59
N ASP A 298 3.13 -8.56 -1.11
CA ASP A 298 3.72 -9.32 -2.19
C ASP A 298 3.78 -8.47 -3.49
N PRO A 299 4.93 -8.43 -4.18
CA PRO A 299 5.11 -7.59 -5.35
C PRO A 299 4.30 -8.03 -6.58
N LEU A 300 3.74 -9.24 -6.62
CA LEU A 300 2.90 -9.71 -7.72
C LEU A 300 1.71 -8.78 -7.98
N SER A 301 1.19 -8.15 -6.92
CA SER A 301 0.07 -7.19 -7.00
C SER A 301 0.44 -5.85 -7.64
N SER A 302 1.74 -5.49 -7.67
CA SER A 302 2.23 -4.12 -7.93
C SER A 302 1.65 -3.02 -7.02
N GLN A 303 0.97 -3.36 -5.91
CA GLN A 303 0.27 -2.38 -5.06
C GLN A 303 1.14 -1.70 -4.00
N GLY A 304 2.45 -1.95 -3.97
CA GLY A 304 3.34 -1.45 -2.90
C GLY A 304 3.30 0.07 -2.69
N VAL A 305 3.31 0.85 -3.78
CA VAL A 305 3.21 2.32 -3.71
C VAL A 305 1.82 2.78 -3.26
N GLN A 306 0.76 2.14 -3.77
CA GLN A 306 -0.62 2.41 -3.37
C GLN A 306 -0.82 2.18 -1.87
N THR A 307 -0.38 1.03 -1.36
CA THR A 307 -0.42 0.71 0.08
C THR A 307 0.39 1.70 0.90
N ALA A 308 1.57 2.11 0.41
CA ALA A 308 2.41 3.08 1.08
C ALA A 308 1.74 4.46 1.20
N MET A 309 1.10 4.94 0.14
CA MET A 309 0.38 6.22 0.17
C MET A 309 -0.90 6.15 1.00
N ASN A 310 -1.67 5.06 0.92
CA ASN A 310 -2.87 4.86 1.75
C ASN A 310 -2.55 4.86 3.25
N SER A 311 -1.51 4.12 3.67
CA SER A 311 -1.06 4.13 5.07
C SER A 311 -0.56 5.50 5.51
N ALA A 312 0.03 6.30 4.62
CA ALA A 312 0.45 7.67 4.90
C ALA A 312 -0.73 8.64 5.08
N ILE A 313 -1.77 8.53 4.25
CA ILE A 313 -3.00 9.35 4.36
C ILE A 313 -3.72 9.04 5.67
N GLN A 314 -3.95 7.76 5.96
CA GLN A 314 -4.56 7.31 7.21
C GLN A 314 -3.68 7.68 8.42
N GLY A 315 -2.36 7.50 8.29
CA GLY A 315 -1.40 7.84 9.31
C GLY A 315 -1.41 9.32 9.67
N ALA A 316 -1.55 10.23 8.71
CA ALA A 316 -1.66 11.66 8.99
C ALA A 316 -2.86 11.98 9.90
N ILE A 317 -4.02 11.38 9.63
CA ILE A 317 -5.24 11.54 10.43
C ILE A 317 -5.05 10.98 11.84
N VAL A 318 -4.40 9.82 11.96
CA VAL A 318 -4.10 9.18 13.25
C VAL A 318 -3.17 10.06 14.08
N VAL A 319 -2.06 10.54 13.49
CA VAL A 319 -1.13 11.47 14.16
C VAL A 319 -1.84 12.76 14.58
N HIS A 320 -2.66 13.35 13.70
CA HIS A 320 -3.45 14.52 14.04
C HIS A 320 -4.39 14.26 15.22
N THR A 321 -5.05 13.11 15.24
CA THR A 321 -5.94 12.70 16.34
C THR A 321 -5.17 12.53 17.64
N LEU A 322 -4.03 11.85 17.63
CA LEU A 322 -3.20 11.66 18.82
C LEU A 322 -2.73 12.98 19.44
N LEU A 323 -2.46 13.98 18.60
CA LEU A 323 -2.00 15.30 19.03
C LEU A 323 -3.12 16.25 19.46
N GLN A 324 -4.34 16.10 18.93
CA GLN A 324 -5.47 17.02 19.19
C GLN A 324 -6.55 16.45 20.12
N LYS A 325 -6.71 15.12 20.16
CA LYS A 325 -7.75 14.41 20.92
C LYS A 325 -7.13 13.24 21.71
N PRO A 326 -6.40 13.53 22.81
CA PRO A 326 -5.78 12.49 23.62
C PRO A 326 -6.78 11.44 24.16
N GLU A 327 -8.04 11.83 24.34
CA GLU A 327 -9.14 10.95 24.75
C GLU A 327 -9.52 9.89 23.69
N ALA A 328 -9.19 10.12 22.42
CA ALA A 328 -9.42 9.19 21.31
C ALA A 328 -8.18 8.37 20.93
N ARG A 329 -7.15 8.37 21.80
CA ARG A 329 -5.84 7.76 21.55
C ARG A 329 -5.93 6.28 21.21
N ASP A 330 -6.67 5.51 22.00
CA ASP A 330 -6.76 4.07 21.82
C ASP A 330 -7.54 3.72 20.56
N GLN A 331 -8.62 4.45 20.27
CA GLN A 331 -9.38 4.32 19.03
C GLN A 331 -8.53 4.65 17.81
N ALA A 332 -7.67 5.67 17.88
CA ALA A 332 -6.78 6.05 16.78
C ALA A 332 -5.74 4.96 16.49
N LYS A 333 -5.15 4.37 17.54
CA LYS A 333 -4.21 3.26 17.38
C LYS A 333 -4.89 2.01 16.83
N GLN A 334 -6.01 1.62 17.43
CA GLN A 334 -6.81 0.47 17.00
C GLN A 334 -7.23 0.63 15.53
N PHE A 335 -7.68 1.81 15.13
CA PHE A 335 -8.02 2.11 13.75
C PHE A 335 -6.84 1.80 12.82
N PHE A 336 -5.65 2.37 13.09
CA PHE A 336 -4.51 2.23 12.20
C PHE A 336 -4.03 0.77 12.10
N GLU A 337 -3.92 0.08 13.23
CA GLU A 337 -3.44 -1.31 13.25
C GLU A 337 -4.44 -2.27 12.60
N ALA A 338 -5.74 -2.04 12.76
CA ALA A 338 -6.78 -2.77 12.06
C ALA A 338 -6.66 -2.58 10.53
N ARG A 339 -6.42 -1.35 10.04
CA ARG A 339 -6.24 -1.10 8.59
C ARG A 339 -5.02 -1.79 8.00
N GLN A 340 -3.92 -1.78 8.73
CA GLN A 340 -2.69 -2.45 8.31
C GLN A 340 -2.91 -3.97 8.27
N THR A 341 -3.60 -4.52 9.26
CA THR A 341 -3.94 -5.95 9.34
C THR A 341 -4.89 -6.38 8.22
N GLU A 342 -5.97 -5.63 7.98
CA GLU A 342 -6.93 -5.87 6.88
C GLU A 342 -6.22 -5.86 5.51
N THR A 343 -5.37 -4.87 5.28
CA THR A 343 -4.60 -4.75 4.03
C THR A 343 -3.63 -5.93 3.86
N ALA A 344 -2.99 -6.36 4.94
CA ALA A 344 -2.11 -7.51 4.94
C ALA A 344 -2.86 -8.81 4.64
N GLN A 345 -4.00 -9.06 5.30
CA GLN A 345 -4.85 -10.24 5.10
C GLN A 345 -5.32 -10.35 3.65
N ARG A 346 -5.92 -9.28 3.11
CA ARG A 346 -6.43 -9.25 1.74
C ARG A 346 -5.34 -9.51 0.70
N ASN A 347 -4.19 -8.84 0.82
CA ASN A 347 -3.08 -9.06 -0.11
C ASN A 347 -2.52 -10.48 -0.01
N MET A 348 -2.39 -11.00 1.20
CA MET A 348 -1.90 -12.35 1.45
C MET A 348 -2.83 -13.40 0.82
N GLN A 349 -4.15 -13.31 1.08
CA GLN A 349 -5.15 -14.21 0.50
C GLN A 349 -5.11 -14.16 -1.03
N TRP A 350 -5.09 -12.96 -1.61
CA TRP A 350 -5.00 -12.77 -3.06
C TRP A 350 -3.72 -13.40 -3.64
N SER A 351 -2.54 -13.09 -3.06
CA SER A 351 -1.28 -13.65 -3.57
C SER A 351 -1.22 -15.17 -3.43
N LYS A 352 -1.74 -15.71 -2.33
CA LYS A 352 -1.79 -17.16 -2.10
C LYS A 352 -2.65 -17.86 -3.14
N ALA A 353 -3.80 -17.30 -3.49
CA ALA A 353 -4.66 -17.82 -4.57
C ALA A 353 -3.92 -17.83 -5.91
N MET A 354 -3.26 -16.71 -6.28
CA MET A 354 -2.48 -16.64 -7.53
C MET A 354 -1.34 -17.66 -7.58
N TYR A 355 -0.64 -17.88 -6.46
CA TYR A 355 0.39 -18.91 -6.37
C TYR A 355 -0.18 -20.34 -6.38
N ALA A 356 -1.36 -20.56 -5.78
CA ALA A 356 -2.05 -21.85 -5.79
C ALA A 356 -2.48 -22.24 -7.20
N ASP A 357 -3.01 -21.30 -7.99
CA ASP A 357 -3.37 -21.52 -9.39
C ASP A 357 -2.18 -22.04 -10.20
N GLN A 358 -0.99 -21.47 -9.99
CA GLN A 358 0.23 -21.92 -10.67
C GLN A 358 0.76 -23.25 -10.12
N ASN A 359 0.62 -23.49 -8.81
CA ASN A 359 1.09 -24.72 -8.18
C ASN A 359 0.38 -25.98 -8.69
N VAL A 360 -0.87 -25.85 -9.18
CA VAL A 360 -1.59 -26.95 -9.83
C VAL A 360 -0.89 -27.40 -11.13
N VAL A 361 -0.19 -26.48 -11.79
CA VAL A 361 0.45 -26.68 -13.10
C VAL A 361 1.91 -27.09 -12.94
N GLU A 362 2.63 -26.43 -12.02
CA GLU A 362 4.02 -26.74 -11.70
C GLU A 362 4.15 -26.97 -10.18
N ASP A 363 4.20 -28.24 -9.78
CA ASP A 363 4.35 -28.63 -8.39
C ASP A 363 5.83 -28.62 -7.94
N SER A 364 6.44 -27.43 -7.96
CA SER A 364 7.81 -27.20 -7.48
C SER A 364 7.84 -26.66 -6.05
N GLU A 365 8.99 -26.80 -5.37
CA GLU A 365 9.14 -26.31 -3.99
C GLU A 365 8.85 -24.80 -3.90
N PHE A 366 9.25 -24.02 -4.90
CA PHE A 366 9.01 -22.59 -4.97
C PHE A 366 7.51 -22.24 -4.96
N TRP A 367 6.70 -22.94 -5.78
CA TRP A 367 5.26 -22.72 -5.87
C TRP A 367 4.53 -23.29 -4.66
N ARG A 368 4.90 -24.50 -4.19
CA ARG A 368 4.29 -25.12 -3.01
C ARG A 368 4.41 -24.25 -1.78
N GLN A 369 5.61 -23.72 -1.51
CA GLN A 369 5.84 -22.87 -0.34
C GLN A 369 5.10 -21.53 -0.41
N ARG A 370 4.68 -21.07 -1.60
CA ARG A 370 3.93 -19.80 -1.77
C ARG A 370 2.42 -20.01 -1.81
N ALA A 371 1.99 -21.15 -2.33
CA ALA A 371 0.61 -21.60 -2.29
C ALA A 371 0.19 -22.10 -0.90
N HIS A 372 1.13 -22.70 -0.14
CA HIS A 372 0.87 -23.40 1.11
C HIS A 372 1.92 -23.03 2.16
N TYR A 373 1.83 -21.84 2.75
CA TYR A 373 2.57 -21.51 3.96
C TYR A 373 1.63 -21.36 5.15
N PRO A 374 2.08 -21.75 6.36
CA PRO A 374 1.28 -21.60 7.56
C PRO A 374 0.96 -20.12 7.74
N VAL A 375 -0.33 -19.81 7.79
CA VAL A 375 -0.80 -18.48 8.16
C VAL A 375 -0.34 -18.27 9.60
N SER A 376 0.67 -17.43 9.84
CA SER A 376 0.78 -16.86 11.18
C SER A 376 -0.53 -16.12 11.38
N ILE A 377 -1.34 -16.54 12.35
CA ILE A 377 -2.65 -15.94 12.59
C ILE A 377 -2.40 -14.45 12.83
N LEU A 378 -2.68 -13.65 11.80
CA LEU A 378 -2.86 -12.22 11.97
C LEU A 378 -4.00 -12.09 13.00
N PRO A 379 -3.89 -11.21 14.00
CA PRO A 379 -4.94 -11.03 14.99
C PRO A 379 -6.29 -11.00 14.29
N ASP A 380 -7.24 -11.77 14.81
CA ASP A 380 -8.61 -11.69 14.35
C ASP A 380 -9.00 -10.21 14.44
N THR A 381 -9.50 -9.64 13.34
CA THR A 381 -10.00 -8.27 13.33
C THR A 381 -11.27 -8.13 14.17
N GLY A 382 -11.77 -9.24 14.73
CA GLY A 382 -13.02 -9.35 15.49
C GLY A 382 -14.21 -9.67 14.60
N HIS A 383 -14.04 -9.61 13.28
CA HIS A 383 -15.09 -9.83 12.29
C HIS A 383 -14.84 -11.13 11.54
N LYS A 384 -15.67 -12.12 11.81
CA LYS A 384 -15.68 -13.39 11.08
C LYS A 384 -16.64 -13.28 9.92
N GLU A 385 -16.09 -13.25 8.72
CA GLU A 385 -16.86 -13.53 7.51
C GLU A 385 -17.45 -14.94 7.63
N ASP A 386 -18.74 -15.06 7.33
CA ASP A 386 -19.42 -16.35 7.33
C ASP A 386 -19.55 -16.85 5.88
N PRO A 387 -19.10 -18.08 5.57
CA PRO A 387 -19.11 -18.61 4.20
C PRO A 387 -20.46 -18.54 3.50
N ARG A 388 -21.57 -18.51 4.25
CA ARG A 388 -22.92 -18.37 3.70
C ARG A 388 -23.17 -17.04 3.01
N PHE A 389 -22.38 -16.02 3.34
CA PHE A 389 -22.47 -14.67 2.77
C PHE A 389 -21.23 -14.26 1.96
N ALA A 390 -20.36 -15.23 1.64
CA ALA A 390 -19.15 -14.95 0.87
C ALA A 390 -19.44 -14.37 -0.53
N GLU A 391 -20.56 -14.79 -1.14
CA GLU A 391 -21.01 -14.29 -2.43
C GLU A 391 -22.02 -13.14 -2.27
N PRO A 392 -21.86 -12.05 -3.05
CA PRO A 392 -22.84 -10.97 -3.09
C PRO A 392 -24.22 -11.46 -3.52
N ASN A 393 -25.27 -10.84 -3.01
CA ASN A 393 -26.62 -11.06 -3.54
C ASN A 393 -26.72 -10.49 -4.96
N ASN A 394 -26.76 -11.38 -5.94
CA ASN A 394 -26.89 -11.04 -7.37
C ASN A 394 -28.33 -11.13 -7.88
N THR A 395 -29.31 -11.36 -7.00
CA THR A 395 -30.73 -11.37 -7.37
C THR A 395 -31.10 -9.97 -7.89
N PRO A 396 -31.73 -9.86 -9.09
CA PRO A 396 -32.16 -8.57 -9.61
C PRO A 396 -33.03 -7.84 -8.60
N LEU A 397 -32.66 -6.60 -8.30
CA LEU A 397 -33.38 -5.75 -7.35
C LEU A 397 -34.64 -5.20 -8.03
N SER A 398 -35.81 -5.46 -7.43
CA SER A 398 -37.09 -4.87 -7.85
C SER A 398 -37.62 -3.94 -6.76
N PHE A 399 -38.19 -2.80 -7.16
CA PHE A 399 -38.74 -1.80 -6.24
C PHE A 399 -39.99 -2.27 -5.51
N ASP A 400 -40.66 -3.30 -6.03
CA ASP A 400 -41.89 -3.86 -5.47
C ASP A 400 -41.61 -4.99 -4.46
N VAL A 401 -40.35 -5.31 -4.19
CA VAL A 401 -39.99 -6.32 -3.17
C VAL A 401 -40.17 -5.70 -1.77
N ALA A 402 -40.94 -6.38 -0.92
CA ALA A 402 -41.00 -6.10 0.50
C ALA A 402 -39.71 -6.58 1.17
N VAL A 403 -39.08 -5.72 1.95
CA VAL A 403 -37.77 -6.01 2.56
C VAL A 403 -37.78 -5.86 4.09
N LYS A 404 -36.80 -6.47 4.73
CA LYS A 404 -36.43 -6.23 6.12
C LYS A 404 -34.91 -6.11 6.26
N LEU A 405 -34.46 -5.60 7.40
CA LEU A 405 -33.05 -5.72 7.79
C LEU A 405 -32.73 -7.18 8.12
N SER A 406 -31.52 -7.62 7.78
CA SER A 406 -31.03 -8.96 8.11
C SER A 406 -30.96 -9.18 9.62
N ASP A 407 -31.35 -10.38 10.05
CA ASP A 407 -31.27 -10.79 11.46
C ASP A 407 -29.80 -10.95 11.95
N TRP A 408 -28.84 -10.92 11.02
CA TRP A 408 -27.39 -10.96 11.29
C TRP A 408 -26.75 -9.58 11.39
N LEU A 409 -27.52 -8.51 11.19
CA LEU A 409 -27.03 -7.14 11.31
C LEU A 409 -26.84 -6.78 12.78
N VAL A 410 -25.63 -6.37 13.13
CA VAL A 410 -25.27 -5.87 14.46
C VAL A 410 -24.85 -4.41 14.34
N ILE A 411 -25.25 -3.58 15.30
CA ILE A 411 -24.75 -2.22 15.43
C ILE A 411 -23.72 -2.17 16.55
N GLU A 412 -22.52 -1.74 16.23
CA GLU A 412 -21.42 -1.67 17.20
C GLU A 412 -20.64 -0.35 17.09
N PRO A 413 -20.00 0.10 18.19
CA PRO A 413 -19.10 1.24 18.16
C PRO A 413 -17.84 0.90 17.36
N THR A 414 -17.47 1.74 16.41
CA THR A 414 -16.28 1.54 15.57
C THR A 414 -15.49 2.83 15.42
N PRO A 415 -14.15 2.81 15.57
CA PRO A 415 -13.28 3.91 15.20
C PRO A 415 -13.36 4.21 13.69
N VAL A 416 -13.71 5.44 13.34
CA VAL A 416 -13.84 5.88 11.94
C VAL A 416 -13.26 7.29 11.74
N ILE A 417 -12.91 7.59 10.50
CA ILE A 417 -12.47 8.93 10.11
C ILE A 417 -13.71 9.83 10.02
N SER A 418 -13.71 10.93 10.76
CA SER A 418 -14.71 12.00 10.68
C SER A 418 -14.01 13.35 10.70
N GLN A 419 -14.20 14.18 9.66
CA GLN A 419 -13.67 15.55 9.58
C GLN A 419 -12.15 15.69 9.87
N ASN A 420 -11.35 14.67 9.49
CA ASN A 420 -9.88 14.56 9.72
C ASN A 420 -9.41 14.07 11.10
N VAL A 421 -10.30 13.58 11.95
CA VAL A 421 -9.93 12.90 13.21
C VAL A 421 -10.56 11.51 13.28
N ILE A 422 -9.98 10.64 14.12
CA ILE A 422 -10.60 9.37 14.48
C ILE A 422 -11.62 9.63 15.59
N THR A 423 -12.85 9.18 15.35
CA THR A 423 -13.94 9.24 16.32
C THR A 423 -14.68 7.93 16.34
N GLU A 424 -15.26 7.58 17.47
CA GLU A 424 -16.17 6.44 17.56
C GLU A 424 -17.53 6.82 16.95
N ARG A 425 -18.08 5.92 16.13
CA ARG A 425 -19.43 6.02 15.57
C ARG A 425 -20.10 4.66 15.60
N ALA A 426 -21.42 4.66 15.65
CA ALA A 426 -22.19 3.45 15.41
C ALA A 426 -21.98 2.98 13.96
N ALA A 427 -21.66 1.71 13.79
CA ALA A 427 -21.41 1.10 12.50
C ALA A 427 -22.24 -0.17 12.33
N ALA A 428 -22.65 -0.43 11.09
CA ALA A 428 -23.29 -1.68 10.71
C ALA A 428 -22.23 -2.76 10.52
N ALA A 429 -22.28 -3.79 11.36
CA ALA A 429 -21.51 -5.02 11.23
C ALA A 429 -22.41 -6.14 10.72
N HIS A 430 -21.93 -6.92 9.76
CA HIS A 430 -22.67 -8.04 9.18
C HIS A 430 -21.65 -9.06 8.65
N PRO A 431 -21.92 -10.39 8.70
CA PRO A 431 -20.99 -11.41 8.21
C PRO A 431 -20.65 -11.34 6.71
N ALA A 432 -21.44 -10.59 5.93
CA ALA A 432 -21.19 -10.31 4.51
C ALA A 432 -20.30 -9.07 4.27
N LEU A 433 -19.89 -8.39 5.35
CA LEU A 433 -19.01 -7.24 5.30
C LEU A 433 -17.64 -7.62 5.83
N PRO A 434 -16.55 -7.17 5.18
CA PRO A 434 -15.20 -7.44 5.68
C PRO A 434 -14.89 -6.68 6.98
N ARG A 435 -15.75 -5.72 7.37
CA ARG A 435 -15.65 -4.87 8.56
C ARG A 435 -16.93 -4.07 8.80
N PRO A 436 -17.12 -3.48 9.98
CA PRO A 436 -18.18 -2.54 10.25
C PRO A 436 -18.10 -1.30 9.35
N VAL A 437 -19.27 -0.83 8.92
CA VAL A 437 -19.44 0.33 8.04
C VAL A 437 -20.31 1.39 8.74
N ALA A 438 -19.69 2.50 9.14
CA ALA A 438 -20.41 3.66 9.69
C ALA A 438 -20.89 4.63 8.59
N PHE A 439 -20.15 4.73 7.49
CA PHE A 439 -20.43 5.66 6.41
C PHE A 439 -20.46 4.95 5.06
N LEU A 440 -21.44 5.28 4.22
CA LEU A 440 -21.53 4.86 2.82
C LEU A 440 -21.93 6.08 1.99
N GLU A 441 -21.25 6.34 0.88
CA GLU A 441 -21.50 7.52 0.03
C GLU A 441 -21.50 8.87 0.80
N GLN A 442 -20.63 8.97 1.81
CA GLN A 442 -20.53 10.11 2.74
C GLN A 442 -21.78 10.33 3.63
N VAL A 443 -22.64 9.32 3.77
CA VAL A 443 -23.82 9.35 4.63
C VAL A 443 -23.65 8.37 5.79
N GLU A 444 -24.05 8.77 7.00
CA GLU A 444 -24.07 7.87 8.16
C GLU A 444 -25.10 6.76 7.94
N LEU A 445 -24.64 5.51 8.01
CA LEU A 445 -25.42 4.36 7.62
C LEU A 445 -26.45 3.98 8.68
N VAL A 446 -26.07 3.97 9.96
CA VAL A 446 -26.94 3.53 11.06
C VAL A 446 -28.22 4.37 11.18
N PRO A 447 -28.17 5.72 11.12
CA PRO A 447 -29.38 6.54 11.09
C PRO A 447 -30.31 6.21 9.91
N LEU A 448 -29.77 5.87 8.74
CA LEU A 448 -30.60 5.44 7.60
C LEU A 448 -31.24 4.07 7.85
N LEU A 449 -30.48 3.10 8.35
CA LEU A 449 -30.98 1.77 8.67
C LEU A 449 -32.13 1.82 9.67
N ALA A 450 -32.06 2.71 10.67
CA ALA A 450 -33.13 2.92 11.64
C ALA A 450 -34.45 3.39 11.03
N THR A 451 -34.45 3.90 9.79
CA THR A 451 -35.67 4.28 9.07
C THR A 451 -36.30 3.13 8.29
N VAL A 452 -35.66 1.97 8.16
CA VAL A 452 -36.21 0.84 7.40
C VAL A 452 -37.31 0.15 8.22
N VAL A 453 -38.50 0.02 7.63
CA VAL A 453 -39.64 -0.69 8.24
C VAL A 453 -39.77 -2.06 7.60
N ALA A 454 -39.82 -3.12 8.41
CA ALA A 454 -39.98 -4.49 7.90
C ALA A 454 -41.31 -4.64 7.15
N GLY A 455 -41.27 -5.24 5.96
CA GLY A 455 -42.45 -5.41 5.09
C GLY A 455 -42.71 -4.23 4.15
N GLU A 456 -41.92 -3.15 4.23
CA GLU A 456 -42.04 -2.02 3.33
C GLU A 456 -41.42 -2.34 1.95
N HIS A 457 -42.07 -1.88 0.88
CA HIS A 457 -41.54 -1.98 -0.47
C HIS A 457 -40.31 -1.08 -0.63
N LEU A 458 -39.28 -1.61 -1.28
CA LEU A 458 -38.01 -0.93 -1.50
C LEU A 458 -38.16 0.46 -2.14
N GLY A 459 -39.11 0.64 -3.06
CA GLY A 459 -39.41 1.94 -3.67
C GLY A 459 -39.81 3.02 -2.67
N MET A 460 -40.48 2.66 -1.57
CA MET A 460 -40.87 3.60 -0.52
C MET A 460 -39.68 4.01 0.35
N ILE A 461 -38.74 3.10 0.62
CA ILE A 461 -37.49 3.41 1.32
C ILE A 461 -36.67 4.43 0.50
N VAL A 462 -36.49 4.16 -0.81
CA VAL A 462 -35.76 5.07 -1.71
C VAL A 462 -36.43 6.44 -1.74
N ARG A 463 -37.77 6.49 -1.94
CA ARG A 463 -38.53 7.74 -1.95
C ARG A 463 -38.41 8.52 -0.64
N ARG A 464 -38.34 7.84 0.49
CA ARG A 464 -38.13 8.49 1.79
C ARG A 464 -36.75 9.12 1.88
N TRP A 465 -35.71 8.38 1.47
CA TRP A 465 -34.33 8.86 1.54
C TRP A 465 -34.05 10.00 0.58
N THR A 466 -34.79 10.10 -0.52
CA THR A 466 -34.66 11.26 -1.44
C THR A 466 -35.04 12.60 -0.81
N ASN A 467 -35.70 12.59 0.36
CA ASN A 467 -35.94 13.82 1.13
C ASN A 467 -34.68 14.38 1.79
N TRP A 468 -33.62 13.56 1.92
CA TRP A 468 -32.38 13.92 2.61
C TRP A 468 -31.14 13.84 1.72
N MET A 469 -31.22 13.14 0.58
CA MET A 469 -30.09 12.96 -0.34
C MET A 469 -30.54 12.80 -1.80
N PRO A 470 -29.64 12.95 -2.79
CA PRO A 470 -29.97 12.74 -4.20
C PRO A 470 -30.44 11.31 -4.50
N LEU A 471 -31.36 11.15 -5.46
CA LEU A 471 -31.92 9.84 -5.86
C LEU A 471 -30.84 8.81 -6.19
N GLN A 472 -29.83 9.17 -6.99
CA GLN A 472 -28.76 8.24 -7.36
C GLN A 472 -28.04 7.70 -6.11
N LYS A 473 -27.75 8.58 -5.14
CA LYS A 473 -27.10 8.19 -3.89
C LYS A 473 -27.99 7.25 -3.07
N SER A 474 -29.30 7.51 -3.00
CA SER A 474 -30.24 6.60 -2.34
C SER A 474 -30.26 5.22 -3.00
N LEU A 475 -30.26 5.18 -4.35
CA LEU A 475 -30.21 3.93 -5.11
C LEU A 475 -28.91 3.17 -4.86
N ASP A 476 -27.77 3.85 -4.88
CA ASP A 476 -26.45 3.23 -4.67
C ASP A 476 -26.36 2.60 -3.26
N ILE A 477 -26.85 3.30 -2.23
CA ILE A 477 -26.90 2.78 -0.85
C ILE A 477 -27.81 1.55 -0.78
N VAL A 478 -29.02 1.61 -1.35
CA VAL A 478 -29.96 0.48 -1.31
C VAL A 478 -29.42 -0.73 -2.07
N LEU A 479 -28.84 -0.52 -3.25
CA LEU A 479 -28.19 -1.57 -4.04
C LEU A 479 -27.04 -2.22 -3.27
N TRP A 480 -26.24 -1.42 -2.57
CA TRP A 480 -25.15 -1.91 -1.73
C TRP A 480 -25.69 -2.75 -0.56
N LEU A 481 -26.69 -2.25 0.16
CA LEU A 481 -27.33 -2.97 1.27
C LEU A 481 -27.91 -4.32 0.84
N TRP A 482 -28.55 -4.36 -0.33
CA TRP A 482 -29.06 -5.59 -0.92
C TRP A 482 -27.95 -6.57 -1.28
N ARG A 483 -26.92 -6.10 -1.99
CA ARG A 483 -25.76 -6.92 -2.41
C ARG A 483 -25.01 -7.53 -1.23
N HIS A 484 -24.94 -6.82 -0.11
CA HIS A 484 -24.28 -7.27 1.11
C HIS A 484 -25.23 -7.97 2.09
N HIS A 485 -26.41 -8.40 1.66
CA HIS A 485 -27.38 -9.14 2.48
C HIS A 485 -27.79 -8.41 3.76
N ILE A 486 -27.68 -7.07 3.79
CA ILE A 486 -28.12 -6.25 4.92
C ILE A 486 -29.60 -5.94 4.79
N LEU A 487 -30.06 -5.70 3.55
CA LEU A 487 -31.47 -5.75 3.19
C LEU A 487 -31.77 -7.11 2.56
N VAL A 488 -32.79 -7.78 3.06
CA VAL A 488 -33.24 -9.10 2.60
C VAL A 488 -34.75 -9.08 2.35
N PRO A 489 -35.27 -9.92 1.44
CA PRO A 489 -36.72 -10.04 1.25
C PRO A 489 -37.39 -10.55 2.53
N VAL A 490 -38.64 -10.13 2.75
CA VAL A 490 -39.49 -10.62 3.87
C VAL A 490 -39.98 -12.04 3.63
#